data_AF-A0A1S8B1R1-F1
#
_entry.id   AF-A0A1S8B1R1-F1
#
_cell.length_a   1.000
_cell.length_b   1.000
_cell.length_c   1.000
_cell.angle_alpha   90.00
_cell.angle_beta   90.00
_cell.angle_gamma   90.00
#
_symmetry.space_group_name_H-M   'P 1'
#
loop_
_entity.id
_entity.type
_entity.pdbx_description
1 polymer ?
#
loop_
_entity_poly.entity_id
_entity_poly.type
_entity_poly.pdbx_seq_one_letter_code
_entity_poly.pdbx_strand_id
1 'polypeptide(L)'
;MKLPCHVLIIPLSHSPTLAAIGDPQSRKSTFDEMERYRKALQRMVAETSDSKLGAVTWEVSRLGGVHTHWQFLPIPIDLVERGLVEAAFKVQAQNEGYPKLEKKDVGDGFEEGNDFFRVKIWRPTADGTEGTETSLILPLDASYRFDLQFGRRVVAKLLGLDSRVGWRECAQTQEEEAGDAEGFKAAFKAYDFSIEE
;
A
#
# COMPACT_ATOMS: atom_id res chain seq x y z
N MET A 1 4.67 15.56 -9.76
CA MET A 1 3.51 15.76 -8.86
C MET A 1 3.97 16.50 -7.62
N LYS A 2 3.29 17.58 -7.21
CA LYS A 2 3.52 18.29 -5.93
C LYS A 2 2.31 18.10 -5.03
N LEU A 3 2.07 16.86 -4.61
CA LEU A 3 0.97 16.46 -3.73
C LEU A 3 1.51 15.46 -2.70
N PRO A 4 0.90 15.34 -1.52
CA PRO A 4 1.18 14.22 -0.62
C PRO A 4 0.83 12.90 -1.31
N CYS A 5 1.82 12.02 -1.45
CA CYS A 5 1.66 10.79 -2.23
C CYS A 5 1.49 9.54 -1.36
N HIS A 6 1.76 9.61 -0.06
CA HIS A 6 1.63 8.48 0.85
C HIS A 6 0.23 8.46 1.45
N VAL A 7 -0.60 7.52 1.01
CA VAL A 7 -2.03 7.45 1.34
C VAL A 7 -2.31 6.22 2.18
N LEU A 8 -3.16 6.36 3.20
CA LEU A 8 -3.71 5.23 3.94
C LEU A 8 -5.12 4.93 3.44
N ILE A 9 -5.38 3.67 3.09
CA ILE A 9 -6.73 3.16 2.82
C ILE A 9 -7.13 2.36 4.05
N ILE A 10 -8.15 2.84 4.76
CA ILE A 10 -8.52 2.35 6.09
C ILE A 10 -10.00 1.97 6.06
N PRO A 11 -10.37 0.71 6.34
CA PRO A 11 -11.78 0.32 6.44
C PRO A 11 -12.40 0.91 7.72
N LEU A 12 -13.71 1.10 7.71
CA LEU A 12 -14.45 1.55 8.91
C LEU A 12 -14.52 0.46 9.99
N SER A 13 -14.65 -0.81 9.60
CA SER A 13 -14.73 -1.94 10.53
C SER A 13 -13.46 -2.06 11.37
N HIS A 14 -13.57 -1.92 12.68
CA HIS A 14 -12.45 -2.09 13.62
C HIS A 14 -12.04 -3.55 13.68
N SER A 15 -11.07 -3.94 12.84
CA SER A 15 -10.62 -5.32 12.71
C SER A 15 -9.12 -5.37 12.39
N PRO A 16 -8.37 -6.28 13.03
CA PRO A 16 -6.92 -6.36 12.86
C PRO A 16 -6.51 -6.90 11.48
N THR A 17 -7.40 -7.66 10.82
CA THR A 17 -7.26 -8.18 9.45
C THR A 17 -8.61 -8.08 8.74
N LEU A 18 -8.61 -8.12 7.40
CA LEU A 18 -9.86 -8.24 6.63
C LEU A 18 -10.53 -9.61 6.88
N ALA A 19 -9.73 -10.68 6.98
CA ALA A 19 -10.21 -12.02 7.33
C ALA A 19 -10.97 -12.09 8.67
N ALA A 20 -10.63 -11.22 9.63
CA ALA A 20 -11.30 -11.13 10.93
C ALA A 20 -12.69 -10.48 10.87
N ILE A 21 -13.09 -9.89 9.73
CA ILE A 21 -14.46 -9.44 9.52
C ILE A 21 -15.34 -10.68 9.36
N GLY A 22 -16.11 -10.97 10.41
CA GLY A 22 -16.86 -12.23 10.55
C GLY A 22 -18.02 -12.39 9.57
N ASP A 23 -18.69 -11.30 9.21
CA ASP A 23 -19.76 -11.34 8.21
C ASP A 23 -19.16 -11.41 6.78
N PRO A 24 -19.40 -12.49 6.02
CA PRO A 24 -18.75 -12.67 4.70
C PRO A 24 -19.12 -11.58 3.69
N GLN A 25 -20.36 -11.09 3.73
CA GLN A 25 -20.80 -10.04 2.81
C GLN A 25 -20.10 -8.71 3.12
N SER A 26 -20.03 -8.34 4.40
CA SER A 26 -19.32 -7.15 4.86
C SER A 26 -17.82 -7.24 4.59
N ARG A 27 -17.20 -8.42 4.76
CA ARG A 27 -15.79 -8.63 4.41
C ARG A 27 -15.55 -8.41 2.93
N LYS A 28 -16.37 -9.03 2.09
CA LYS A 28 -16.27 -8.91 0.64
C LYS A 28 -16.46 -7.45 0.20
N SER A 29 -17.51 -6.78 0.65
CA SER A 29 -17.76 -5.38 0.26
C SER A 29 -16.64 -4.45 0.72
N THR A 30 -16.11 -4.66 1.94
CA THR A 30 -14.97 -3.89 2.46
C THR A 30 -13.74 -4.09 1.58
N PHE A 31 -13.39 -5.33 1.24
CA PHE A 31 -12.24 -5.63 0.37
C PHE A 31 -12.41 -5.02 -1.03
N ASP A 32 -13.59 -5.20 -1.64
CA ASP A 32 -13.90 -4.66 -2.96
C ASP A 32 -13.82 -3.12 -2.99
N GLU A 33 -14.31 -2.45 -1.94
CA GLU A 33 -14.24 -0.99 -1.82
C GLU A 33 -12.80 -0.50 -1.66
N MET A 34 -12.00 -1.14 -0.79
CA MET A 34 -10.58 -0.83 -0.64
C MET A 34 -9.81 -1.00 -1.97
N GLU A 35 -10.10 -2.06 -2.73
CA GLU A 35 -9.57 -2.26 -4.09
C GLU A 35 -10.00 -1.14 -5.05
N ARG A 36 -11.26 -0.69 -4.98
CA ARG A 36 -11.78 0.40 -5.82
C ARG A 36 -11.06 1.72 -5.53
N TYR A 37 -10.84 2.07 -4.26
CA TYR A 37 -10.02 3.23 -3.88
C TYR A 37 -8.58 3.10 -4.38
N ARG A 38 -7.96 1.94 -4.17
CA ARG A 38 -6.59 1.68 -4.64
C ARG A 38 -6.44 1.86 -6.15
N LYS A 39 -7.39 1.35 -6.94
CA LYS A 39 -7.43 1.51 -8.41
C LYS A 39 -7.73 2.95 -8.83
N ALA A 40 -8.55 3.69 -8.08
CA ALA A 40 -8.76 5.12 -8.31
C ALA A 40 -7.46 5.91 -8.10
N LEU A 41 -6.69 5.60 -7.04
CA LEU A 41 -5.38 6.22 -6.81
C LEU A 41 -4.39 5.88 -7.93
N GLN A 42 -4.37 4.64 -8.42
CA GLN A 42 -3.53 4.25 -9.56
C GLN A 42 -3.84 5.06 -10.83
N ARG A 43 -5.13 5.24 -11.15
CA ARG A 43 -5.57 6.08 -12.28
C ARG A 43 -5.14 7.54 -12.12
N MET A 44 -5.38 8.12 -10.93
CA MET A 44 -4.92 9.46 -10.60
C MET A 44 -3.40 9.59 -10.80
N VAL A 45 -2.62 8.63 -10.30
CA VAL A 45 -1.16 8.63 -10.41
C VAL A 45 -0.71 8.49 -11.85
N ALA A 46 -1.31 7.60 -12.65
CA ALA A 46 -1.00 7.46 -14.07
C ALA A 46 -1.20 8.78 -14.81
N GLU A 47 -2.38 9.36 -14.72
CA GLU A 47 -2.76 10.55 -15.46
C GLU A 47 -1.96 11.78 -15.02
N THR A 48 -1.85 12.02 -13.71
CA THR A 48 -1.13 13.19 -13.17
C THR A 48 0.39 13.12 -13.33
N SER A 49 0.92 11.92 -13.58
CA SER A 49 2.36 11.71 -13.81
C SER A 49 2.73 11.46 -15.27
N ASP A 50 1.77 11.46 -16.20
CA ASP A 50 2.01 11.08 -17.59
C ASP A 50 2.64 9.68 -17.68
N SER A 51 2.09 8.75 -16.89
CA SER A 51 2.53 7.36 -16.70
C SER A 51 4.00 7.18 -16.29
N LYS A 52 4.62 8.21 -15.68
CA LYS A 52 6.02 8.16 -15.18
C LYS A 52 6.14 7.55 -13.78
N LEU A 53 5.01 7.31 -13.11
CA LEU A 53 4.95 6.68 -11.79
C LEU A 53 4.15 5.37 -11.83
N GLY A 54 4.69 4.34 -11.22
CA GLY A 54 3.94 3.18 -10.73
C GLY A 54 3.51 3.40 -9.28
N ALA A 55 3.18 2.31 -8.58
CA ALA A 55 2.80 2.37 -7.17
C ALA A 55 3.15 1.09 -6.42
N VAL A 56 3.39 1.24 -5.12
CA VAL A 56 3.55 0.14 -4.17
C VAL A 56 2.43 0.28 -3.13
N THR A 57 1.70 -0.81 -2.89
CA THR A 57 0.72 -0.89 -1.81
C THR A 57 1.11 -1.99 -0.85
N TRP A 58 1.09 -1.76 0.46
CA TRP A 58 1.41 -2.83 1.42
C TRP A 58 0.50 -2.80 2.65
N GLU A 59 0.44 -3.95 3.33
CA GLU A 59 -0.28 -4.11 4.59
C GLU A 59 0.46 -5.08 5.52
N VAL A 60 0.14 -4.99 6.81
CA VAL A 60 0.47 -6.01 7.81
C VAL A 60 -0.84 -6.62 8.28
N SER A 61 -1.23 -7.77 7.72
CA SER A 61 -2.40 -8.53 8.13
C SER A 61 -2.01 -9.44 9.28
N ARG A 62 -2.29 -9.01 10.52
CA ARG A 62 -1.91 -9.74 11.72
C ARG A 62 -3.02 -9.72 12.77
N LEU A 63 -3.50 -10.87 13.23
CA LEU A 63 -4.56 -10.96 14.24
C LEU A 63 -4.22 -10.26 15.56
N GLY A 64 -2.94 -10.26 15.96
CA GLY A 64 -2.45 -9.51 17.11
C GLY A 64 -2.34 -7.99 16.90
N GLY A 65 -2.77 -7.49 15.74
CA GLY A 65 -2.85 -6.06 15.42
C GLY A 65 -4.07 -5.37 16.04
N VAL A 66 -4.29 -4.12 15.66
CA VAL A 66 -5.44 -3.31 16.12
C VAL A 66 -6.40 -3.05 14.97
N HIS A 67 -5.88 -2.48 13.87
CA HIS A 67 -6.69 -2.07 12.73
C HIS A 67 -5.92 -2.26 11.43
N THR A 68 -6.49 -3.01 10.50
CA THR A 68 -5.89 -3.20 9.18
C THR A 68 -5.96 -1.90 8.37
N HIS A 69 -4.92 -1.64 7.58
CA HIS A 69 -4.89 -0.54 6.63
C HIS A 69 -3.91 -0.87 5.50
N TRP A 70 -4.16 -0.32 4.33
CA TRP A 70 -3.22 -0.37 3.22
C TRP A 70 -2.48 0.95 3.11
N GLN A 71 -1.16 0.89 3.00
CA GLN A 71 -0.32 2.04 2.69
C GLN A 71 -0.08 2.04 1.19
N PHE A 72 -0.40 3.13 0.50
CA PHE A 72 -0.20 3.32 -0.93
C PHE A 72 0.84 4.40 -1.17
N LEU A 73 1.85 4.11 -2.00
CA LEU A 73 2.88 5.07 -2.38
C LEU A 73 3.23 4.97 -3.87
N PRO A 74 3.06 6.06 -4.64
CA PRO A 74 3.63 6.21 -5.97
C PRO A 74 5.15 6.09 -5.97
N ILE A 75 5.69 5.45 -7.00
CA ILE A 75 7.13 5.20 -7.14
C ILE A 75 7.58 5.41 -8.60
N PRO A 76 8.80 5.90 -8.88
CA PRO A 76 9.29 6.01 -10.25
C PRO A 76 9.16 4.71 -11.03
N ILE A 77 8.61 4.78 -12.24
CA ILE A 77 8.33 3.60 -13.07
C ILE A 77 9.60 2.80 -13.39
N ASP A 78 10.75 3.46 -13.55
CA ASP A 78 12.06 2.84 -13.77
C ASP A 78 12.40 1.80 -12.68
N LEU A 79 12.10 2.10 -11.41
CA LEU A 79 12.36 1.18 -10.29
C LEU A 79 11.47 -0.06 -10.36
N VAL A 80 10.24 0.09 -10.89
CA VAL A 80 9.30 -1.02 -11.07
C VAL A 80 9.74 -1.88 -12.26
N GLU A 81 10.03 -1.27 -13.41
CA GLU A 81 10.38 -1.98 -14.64
C GLU A 81 11.70 -2.73 -14.54
N ARG A 82 12.67 -2.19 -13.81
CA ARG A 82 13.94 -2.86 -13.52
C ARG A 82 13.83 -3.92 -12.43
N GLY A 83 12.64 -4.14 -11.86
CA GLY A 83 12.39 -5.11 -10.79
C GLY A 83 13.03 -4.73 -9.45
N LEU A 84 13.47 -3.48 -9.27
CA LEU A 84 14.18 -3.03 -8.07
C LEU A 84 13.27 -2.98 -6.85
N VAL A 85 11.98 -2.70 -7.02
CA VAL A 85 11.00 -2.74 -5.93
C VAL A 85 10.90 -4.16 -5.35
N GLU A 86 10.61 -5.15 -6.20
CA GLU A 86 10.52 -6.56 -5.78
C GLU A 86 11.85 -7.04 -5.15
N ALA A 87 12.98 -6.69 -5.76
CA ALA A 87 14.30 -7.03 -5.24
C ALA A 87 14.57 -6.40 -3.86
N ALA A 88 14.20 -5.13 -3.65
CA ALA A 88 14.40 -4.44 -2.38
C ALA A 88 13.64 -5.12 -1.23
N PHE A 89 12.38 -5.52 -1.45
CA PHE A 89 11.61 -6.27 -0.46
C PHE A 89 12.26 -7.62 -0.14
N LYS A 90 12.68 -8.37 -1.16
CA LYS A 90 13.32 -9.68 -0.97
C LYS A 90 14.65 -9.58 -0.22
N VAL A 91 15.50 -8.63 -0.61
CA VAL A 91 16.81 -8.40 0.04
C VAL A 91 16.63 -7.91 1.47
N GLN A 92 15.70 -7.00 1.73
CA GLN A 92 15.48 -6.51 3.09
C GLN A 92 14.91 -7.60 4.00
N ALA A 93 13.96 -8.41 3.51
CA ALA A 93 13.46 -9.57 4.26
C ALA A 93 14.60 -10.54 4.61
N GLN A 94 15.50 -10.82 3.67
CA GLN A 94 16.67 -11.66 3.92
C GLN A 94 17.61 -11.05 4.97
N ASN A 95 17.87 -9.73 4.89
CA ASN A 95 18.74 -9.03 5.85
C ASN A 95 18.17 -9.04 7.28
N GLU A 96 16.84 -9.03 7.41
CA GLU A 96 16.15 -9.10 8.71
C GLU A 96 15.91 -10.54 9.18
N GLY A 97 16.34 -11.55 8.40
CA GLY A 97 16.17 -12.96 8.75
C GLY A 97 14.74 -13.48 8.61
N TYR A 98 13.88 -12.78 7.86
CA TYR A 98 12.50 -13.20 7.62
C TYR A 98 12.38 -14.31 6.56
N PRO A 99 11.25 -15.03 6.52
CA PRO A 99 10.92 -15.93 5.42
C PRO A 99 10.97 -15.26 4.04
N LYS A 100 11.15 -16.07 3.00
CA LYS A 100 11.17 -15.58 1.62
C LYS A 100 9.79 -15.06 1.22
N LEU A 101 9.77 -13.96 0.47
CA LEU A 101 8.53 -13.50 -0.17
C LEU A 101 8.12 -14.43 -1.31
N GLU A 102 6.83 -14.77 -1.33
CA GLU A 102 6.20 -15.64 -2.34
C GLU A 102 5.28 -14.82 -3.24
N LYS A 103 5.31 -15.09 -4.57
CA LYS A 103 4.36 -14.48 -5.51
C LYS A 103 3.00 -15.15 -5.35
N LYS A 104 2.10 -14.49 -4.64
CA LYS A 104 0.74 -14.98 -4.34
C LYS A 104 -0.20 -13.79 -4.14
N ASP A 105 -1.40 -13.88 -4.71
CA ASP A 105 -2.51 -13.02 -4.33
C ASP A 105 -3.40 -13.79 -3.36
N VAL A 106 -3.69 -13.17 -2.22
CA VAL A 106 -4.47 -13.75 -1.12
C VAL A 106 -5.84 -13.09 -0.97
N GLY A 107 -6.20 -12.15 -1.86
CA GLY A 107 -7.51 -11.48 -1.80
C GLY A 107 -7.72 -10.73 -0.47
N ASP A 108 -8.84 -11.03 0.20
CA ASP A 108 -9.17 -10.53 1.54
C ASP A 108 -8.40 -11.23 2.68
N GLY A 109 -7.55 -12.21 2.34
CA GLY A 109 -6.74 -12.98 3.27
C GLY A 109 -7.51 -14.08 4.02
N PHE A 110 -8.81 -14.28 3.75
CA PHE A 110 -9.61 -15.25 4.48
C PHE A 110 -9.13 -16.70 4.26
N GLU A 111 -8.87 -17.06 3.01
CA GLU A 111 -8.37 -18.40 2.63
C GLU A 111 -6.89 -18.62 3.00
N GLU A 112 -6.13 -17.56 3.28
CA GLU A 112 -4.73 -17.68 3.70
C GLU A 112 -4.62 -18.30 5.11
N GLY A 113 -5.57 -17.99 5.99
CA GLY A 113 -5.68 -18.55 7.34
C GLY A 113 -4.60 -18.13 8.34
N ASN A 114 -3.45 -17.63 7.87
CA ASN A 114 -2.32 -17.19 8.69
C ASN A 114 -2.11 -15.66 8.60
N ASP A 115 -1.34 -15.11 9.55
CA ASP A 115 -0.88 -13.73 9.49
C ASP A 115 0.13 -13.56 8.33
N PHE A 116 0.12 -12.42 7.66
CA PHE A 116 1.03 -12.14 6.54
C PHE A 116 1.33 -10.64 6.41
N PHE A 117 2.52 -10.33 5.89
CA PHE A 117 2.80 -9.06 5.24
C PHE A 117 2.53 -9.22 3.75
N ARG A 118 1.79 -8.29 3.13
CA ARG A 118 1.57 -8.28 1.68
C ARG A 118 2.11 -6.99 1.08
N VAL A 119 2.71 -7.10 -0.10
CA VAL A 119 3.02 -5.97 -0.97
C VAL A 119 2.52 -6.23 -2.39
N LYS A 120 1.77 -5.27 -2.93
CA LYS A 120 1.32 -5.19 -4.32
C LYS A 120 2.15 -4.13 -5.05
N ILE A 121 2.76 -4.52 -6.16
CA ILE A 121 3.57 -3.66 -7.00
C ILE A 121 2.82 -3.48 -8.31
N TRP A 122 2.47 -2.23 -8.64
CA TRP A 122 1.70 -1.88 -9.82
C TRP A 122 2.53 -1.04 -10.79
N ARG A 123 2.35 -1.35 -12.08
CA ARG A 123 2.92 -0.64 -13.21
C ARG A 123 1.81 -0.22 -14.17
N PRO A 124 1.68 1.06 -14.54
CA PRO A 124 0.72 1.48 -15.57
C PRO A 124 1.07 0.89 -16.94
N THR A 125 0.07 0.73 -17.81
CA THR A 125 0.29 0.54 -19.25
C THR A 125 0.69 1.85 -19.92
N ALA A 126 1.26 1.77 -21.13
CA ALA A 126 1.74 2.94 -21.86
C ALA A 126 0.61 3.96 -22.19
N ASP A 127 -0.62 3.50 -22.29
CA ASP A 127 -1.83 4.32 -22.53
C ASP A 127 -2.50 4.78 -21.23
N GLY A 128 -2.00 4.39 -20.05
CA GLY A 128 -2.45 4.86 -18.74
C GLY A 128 -3.85 4.39 -18.32
N THR A 129 -4.52 3.57 -19.12
CA THR A 129 -5.90 3.11 -18.90
C THR A 129 -5.98 1.90 -17.95
N GLU A 130 -4.95 1.06 -17.95
CA GLU A 130 -4.84 -0.15 -17.14
C GLU A 130 -3.41 -0.32 -16.59
N GLY A 131 -3.13 -1.43 -15.91
CA GLY A 131 -1.77 -1.72 -15.45
C GLY A 131 -1.59 -3.16 -15.02
N THR A 132 -0.35 -3.59 -14.94
CA THR A 132 0.02 -4.92 -14.46
C THR A 132 0.37 -4.86 -12.98
N GLU A 133 -0.09 -5.85 -12.22
CA GLU A 133 0.18 -5.95 -10.79
C GLU A 133 0.90 -7.27 -10.44
N THR A 134 1.81 -7.20 -9.48
CA THR A 134 2.41 -8.36 -8.82
C THR A 134 2.15 -8.28 -7.33
N SER A 135 1.56 -9.32 -6.75
CA SER A 135 1.40 -9.48 -5.30
C SER A 135 2.46 -10.41 -4.74
N LEU A 136 3.07 -10.00 -3.63
CA LEU A 136 4.03 -10.79 -2.86
C LEU A 136 3.53 -10.88 -1.42
N ILE A 137 3.63 -12.06 -0.82
CA ILE A 137 3.35 -12.26 0.60
C ILE A 137 4.58 -12.75 1.35
N LEU A 138 4.65 -12.42 2.63
CA LEU A 138 5.62 -12.92 3.60
C LEU A 138 4.81 -13.45 4.80
N PRO A 139 4.74 -14.78 5.02
CA PRO A 139 4.02 -15.37 6.15
C PRO A 139 4.60 -14.87 7.47
N LEU A 140 3.73 -14.45 8.39
CA LEU A 140 4.12 -14.03 9.73
C LEU A 140 3.75 -15.12 10.73
N ASP A 141 4.74 -15.62 11.45
CA ASP A 141 4.53 -16.59 12.52
C ASP A 141 5.13 -16.12 13.85
N ALA A 142 4.93 -16.92 14.90
CA ALA A 142 5.39 -16.59 16.24
C ALA A 142 6.89 -16.81 16.46
N SER A 143 7.65 -17.31 15.46
CA SER A 143 9.07 -17.64 15.60
C SER A 143 9.97 -16.40 15.56
N TYR A 144 9.46 -15.26 15.10
CA TYR A 144 10.22 -14.01 15.05
C TYR A 144 9.34 -12.78 15.31
N ARG A 145 9.98 -11.67 15.65
CA ARG A 145 9.32 -10.38 15.78
C ARG A 145 9.38 -9.64 14.45
N PHE A 146 8.23 -9.52 13.79
CA PHE A 146 8.13 -8.72 12.57
C PHE A 146 8.11 -7.21 12.87
N ASP A 147 8.84 -6.46 12.06
CA ASP A 147 8.81 -5.00 12.09
C ASP A 147 7.59 -4.43 11.36
N LEU A 148 6.69 -3.77 12.10
CA LEU A 148 5.49 -3.13 11.53
C LEU A 148 5.80 -1.96 10.57
N GLN A 149 7.04 -1.43 10.58
CA GLN A 149 7.48 -0.39 9.65
C GLN A 149 8.24 -0.96 8.44
N PHE A 150 8.30 -2.28 8.28
CA PHE A 150 9.09 -2.96 7.24
C PHE A 150 8.82 -2.38 5.84
N GLY A 151 7.55 -2.30 5.43
CA GLY A 151 7.17 -1.74 4.13
C GLY A 151 7.66 -0.30 3.91
N ARG A 152 7.42 0.56 4.91
CA ARG A 152 7.89 1.95 4.89
C ARG A 152 9.42 2.03 4.81
N ARG A 153 10.15 1.22 5.58
CA ARG A 153 11.62 1.19 5.60
C ARG A 153 12.20 0.76 4.26
N VAL A 154 11.67 -0.31 3.67
CA VAL A 154 12.10 -0.80 2.35
C VAL A 154 11.97 0.31 1.31
N VAL A 155 10.79 0.93 1.24
CA VAL A 155 10.51 1.92 0.20
C VAL A 155 11.26 3.23 0.46
N ALA A 156 11.38 3.68 1.71
CA ALA A 156 12.18 4.85 2.05
C ALA A 156 13.66 4.66 1.66
N LYS A 157 14.26 3.52 1.99
CA LYS A 157 15.65 3.20 1.63
C LYS A 157 15.82 3.11 0.11
N LEU A 158 14.89 2.49 -0.60
CA LEU A 158 14.91 2.41 -2.06
C LEU A 158 14.87 3.79 -2.72
N LEU A 159 14.16 4.74 -2.11
CA LEU A 159 14.05 6.13 -2.59
C LEU A 159 15.17 7.05 -2.07
N GLY A 160 16.12 6.54 -1.26
CA GLY A 160 17.16 7.37 -0.62
C GLY A 160 16.60 8.37 0.41
N LEU A 161 15.48 8.02 1.04
CA LEU A 161 14.74 8.84 2.01
C LEU A 161 14.89 8.29 3.44
N ASP A 162 16.08 7.81 3.81
CA ASP A 162 16.33 7.18 5.11
C ASP A 162 15.94 8.09 6.31
N SER A 163 16.09 9.41 6.17
CA SER A 163 15.69 10.39 7.18
C SER A 163 14.17 10.55 7.35
N ARG A 164 13.35 9.91 6.50
CA ARG A 164 11.87 9.97 6.57
C ARG A 164 11.24 8.67 7.04
N VAL A 165 12.05 7.72 7.49
CA VAL A 165 11.58 6.45 8.07
C VAL A 165 10.81 6.71 9.37
N GLY A 166 11.31 7.59 10.24
CA GLY A 166 10.64 7.95 11.49
C GLY A 166 9.46 8.88 11.24
N TRP A 167 8.22 8.40 11.42
CA TRP A 167 7.02 9.25 11.22
C TRP A 167 7.00 10.49 12.12
N ARG A 168 7.62 10.42 13.31
CA ARG A 168 7.74 11.54 14.25
C ARG A 168 8.66 12.66 13.74
N GLU A 169 9.59 12.32 12.85
CA GLU A 169 10.52 13.28 12.23
C GLU A 169 9.91 13.92 10.97
N CYS A 170 8.77 13.42 10.52
CA CYS A 170 7.99 13.96 9.40
C CYS A 170 6.81 14.82 9.86
N ALA A 171 6.81 15.32 11.10
CA ALA A 171 5.72 16.13 11.62
C ALA A 171 5.56 17.42 10.79
N GLN A 172 4.31 17.72 10.44
CA GLN A 172 3.91 18.95 9.76
C GLN A 172 3.11 19.81 10.74
N THR A 173 3.05 21.10 10.46
CA THR A 173 2.10 22.01 11.14
C THR A 173 0.66 21.68 10.72
N GLN A 174 -0.31 22.08 11.54
CA GLN A 174 -1.73 21.87 11.21
C GLN A 174 -2.11 22.55 9.88
N GLU A 175 -1.54 23.73 9.61
CA GLU A 175 -1.77 24.47 8.38
C GLU A 175 -1.20 23.73 7.15
N GLU A 176 -0.01 23.13 7.27
CA GLU A 176 0.58 22.30 6.22
C GLU A 176 -0.26 21.04 5.96
N GLU A 177 -0.69 20.34 7.02
CA GLU A 177 -1.54 19.15 6.90
C GLU A 177 -2.90 19.49 6.27
N ALA A 178 -3.51 20.61 6.66
CA ALA A 178 -4.76 21.08 6.07
C ALA A 178 -4.60 21.43 4.58
N GLY A 179 -3.49 22.10 4.23
CA GLY A 179 -3.17 22.41 2.84
C GLY A 179 -2.96 21.16 1.99
N ASP A 180 -2.23 20.18 2.51
CA ASP A 180 -1.98 18.89 1.87
C ASP A 180 -3.29 18.11 1.66
N ALA A 181 -4.18 18.11 2.67
CA ALA A 181 -5.49 17.47 2.58
C ALA A 181 -6.39 18.11 1.51
N GLU A 182 -6.49 19.44 1.47
CA GLU A 182 -7.29 20.14 0.45
C GLU A 182 -6.70 19.98 -0.96
N GLY A 183 -5.36 20.03 -1.08
CA GLY A 183 -4.68 19.77 -2.35
C GLY A 183 -4.94 18.35 -2.86
N PHE A 184 -4.89 17.36 -1.97
CA PHE A 184 -5.21 15.98 -2.32
C PHE A 184 -6.67 15.81 -2.73
N LYS A 185 -7.64 16.35 -1.96
CA LYS A 185 -9.07 16.31 -2.30
C LYS A 185 -9.35 16.88 -3.68
N ALA A 186 -8.75 18.05 -3.98
CA ALA A 186 -8.92 18.69 -5.28
C ALA A 186 -8.38 17.82 -6.42
N ALA A 187 -7.23 17.17 -6.23
CA ALA A 187 -6.63 16.28 -7.22
C ALA A 187 -7.40 14.95 -7.38
N PHE A 188 -7.90 14.38 -6.28
CA PHE A 188 -8.59 13.10 -6.28
C PHE A 188 -10.04 13.20 -6.76
N LYS A 189 -10.65 14.40 -6.75
CA LYS A 189 -12.06 14.64 -7.07
C LYS A 189 -12.55 13.97 -8.37
N ALA A 190 -11.75 13.98 -9.44
CA ALA A 190 -12.12 13.38 -10.72
C ALA A 190 -12.12 11.84 -10.72
N TYR A 191 -11.47 11.23 -9.72
CA TYR A 191 -11.28 9.79 -9.56
C TYR A 191 -12.12 9.21 -8.41
N ASP A 192 -12.66 10.09 -7.56
CA ASP A 192 -13.44 9.74 -6.40
C ASP A 192 -14.83 9.25 -6.82
N PHE A 193 -15.00 7.94 -6.72
CA PHE A 193 -16.25 7.28 -7.07
C PHE A 193 -17.32 7.38 -5.97
N SER A 194 -16.98 7.94 -4.80
CA SER A 194 -17.90 8.10 -3.66
C SER A 194 -18.69 9.41 -3.68
N ILE A 195 -18.37 10.32 -4.61
CA ILE A 195 -19.00 11.65 -4.72
C ILE A 195 -20.34 11.61 -5.48
N GLU A 196 -20.67 10.51 -6.15
CA GLU A 196 -21.95 10.30 -6.82
C GLU A 196 -22.76 9.19 -6.13
N GLU A 197 -23.39 9.56 -5.01
CA GLU A 197 -24.64 9.01 -4.46
C GLU A 197 -25.54 10.15 -3.96
#